data_AF-A0A248YJT1-F1
#
_entry.id   AF-A0A248YJT1-F1
#
_cell.length_a   1.000
_cell.length_b   1.000
_cell.length_c   1.000
_cell.angle_alpha   90.00
_cell.angle_beta   90.00
_cell.angle_gamma   90.00
#
_symmetry.space_group_name_H-M   'P 1'
#
loop_
_entity.id
_entity.type
_entity.pdbx_description
1 polymer ?
#
loop_
_entity_poly.entity_id
_entity_poly.type
_entity_poly.pdbx_seq_one_letter_code
_entity_poly.pdbx_strand_id
1 'polypeptide(L)'
;MNPPNWVLHLPTRLTSFDVAARLVEQLRDSLAHVPALDFGSATLTEKDRLMVRHPVFCDRQLPGRHRCVLRAEHAGPCLPLPWQRAG
;
A
#
# COMPACT_ATOMS: atom_id res chain seq x y z
N MET A 1 10.71 -18.44 16.76
CA MET A 1 10.66 -16.96 16.62
C MET A 1 10.49 -16.66 15.14
N ASN A 2 9.54 -15.80 14.76
CA ASN A 2 9.43 -15.36 13.37
C ASN A 2 10.63 -14.41 13.08
N PRO A 3 11.30 -14.49 11.92
CA PRO A 3 12.39 -13.57 11.60
C PRO A 3 11.90 -12.11 11.59
N PRO A 4 12.80 -11.14 11.84
CA PRO A 4 12.43 -9.73 11.80
C PRO A 4 12.05 -9.30 10.38
N ASN A 5 10.96 -8.54 10.25
CA ASN A 5 10.60 -7.84 9.02
C ASN A 5 11.12 -6.40 9.07
N TRP A 6 11.72 -5.93 7.98
CA TRP A 6 12.27 -4.59 7.87
C TRP A 6 11.35 -3.68 7.05
N VAL A 7 11.29 -2.40 7.39
CA VAL A 7 10.43 -1.40 6.71
C VAL A 7 11.28 -0.42 5.94
N LEU A 8 10.94 -0.22 4.66
CA LEU A 8 11.55 0.81 3.82
C LEU A 8 10.80 2.13 3.97
N HIS A 9 11.50 3.16 4.44
CA HIS A 9 10.99 4.52 4.50
C HIS A 9 11.56 5.34 3.33
N LEU A 10 10.68 5.89 2.50
CA LEU A 10 11.05 6.73 1.34
C LEU A 10 10.53 8.16 1.56
N PRO A 11 11.37 9.10 2.02
CA PRO A 11 10.96 10.50 2.17
C PRO A 11 10.63 11.13 0.81
N THR A 12 9.58 11.96 0.77
CA THR A 12 9.23 12.75 -0.41
C THR A 12 9.14 14.23 -0.04
N ARG A 13 9.11 15.12 -1.05
CA ARG A 13 8.86 16.56 -0.86
C ARG A 13 7.38 16.93 -1.05
N LEU A 14 6.51 15.94 -1.20
CA LEU A 14 5.09 16.15 -1.48
C LEU A 14 4.37 16.61 -0.21
N THR A 15 3.60 17.68 -0.32
CA THR A 15 2.86 18.29 0.79
C THR A 15 1.38 17.90 0.83
N SER A 16 0.92 17.10 -0.14
CA SER A 16 -0.45 16.58 -0.22
C SER A 16 -0.45 15.07 -0.05
N PHE A 17 -1.32 14.59 0.85
CA PHE A 17 -1.54 13.17 1.06
C PHE A 17 -1.99 12.47 -0.23
N ASP A 18 -2.93 13.05 -0.96
CA ASP A 18 -3.45 12.47 -2.20
C ASP A 18 -2.37 12.34 -3.27
N VAL A 19 -1.55 13.37 -3.45
CA VAL A 19 -0.44 13.31 -4.42
C VAL A 19 0.60 12.27 -4.01
N ALA A 20 0.95 12.20 -2.72
CA ALA A 20 1.87 11.19 -2.19
C ALA A 20 1.31 9.77 -2.35
N ALA A 21 0.01 9.59 -2.16
CA ALA A 21 -0.61 8.28 -2.31
C ALA A 21 -0.72 7.85 -3.78
N ARG A 22 -0.95 8.79 -4.71
CA ARG A 22 -0.84 8.51 -6.16
C ARG A 22 0.56 8.06 -6.56
N LEU A 23 1.61 8.65 -5.96
CA LEU A 23 2.98 8.15 -6.16
C LEU A 23 3.13 6.70 -5.66
N VAL A 24 2.54 6.35 -4.52
CA VAL A 24 2.57 4.96 -4.02
C VAL A 24 1.83 4.00 -4.96
N GLU A 25 0.72 4.41 -5.55
CA GLU A 25 0.03 3.62 -6.60
C GLU A 25 0.94 3.38 -7.81
N GLN A 26 1.61 4.43 -8.30
CA GLN A 26 2.56 4.32 -9.43
C GLN A 26 3.75 3.42 -9.10
N LEU A 27 4.29 3.51 -7.88
CA LEU A 27 5.38 2.66 -7.40
C LEU A 27 4.92 1.20 -7.32
N ARG A 28 3.72 0.93 -6.79
CA ARG A 28 3.13 -0.41 -6.75
C ARG A 28 3.05 -1.00 -8.15
N ASP A 29 2.49 -0.24 -9.10
CA ASP A 29 2.26 -0.74 -10.45
C ASP A 29 3.59 -0.96 -11.20
N SER A 30 4.59 -0.10 -10.97
CA SER A 30 5.92 -0.21 -11.59
C SER A 30 6.78 -1.34 -10.99
N LEU A 31 6.68 -1.54 -9.67
CA LEU A 31 7.49 -2.49 -8.91
C LEU A 31 6.72 -3.76 -8.53
N ALA A 32 5.59 -4.04 -9.17
CA ALA A 32 4.79 -5.24 -8.94
C ALA A 32 5.58 -6.55 -9.17
N HIS A 33 6.68 -6.47 -9.93
CA HIS A 33 7.59 -7.58 -10.19
C HIS A 33 8.58 -7.85 -9.04
N VAL A 34 8.65 -7.01 -8.00
CA VAL A 34 9.56 -7.16 -6.86
C VAL A 34 8.84 -7.84 -5.69
N PRO A 35 9.00 -9.16 -5.48
CA PRO A 35 8.23 -9.90 -4.48
C PRO A 35 8.58 -9.55 -3.03
N ALA A 36 9.68 -8.84 -2.80
CA ALA A 36 10.10 -8.38 -1.47
C ALA A 36 9.31 -7.16 -0.96
N LEU A 37 8.53 -6.49 -1.82
CA LEU A 37 7.77 -5.29 -1.45
C LEU A 37 6.29 -5.63 -1.24
N ASP A 38 5.82 -5.44 -0.01
CA ASP A 38 4.40 -5.49 0.30
C ASP A 38 3.76 -4.10 0.18
N PHE A 39 3.27 -3.78 -1.02
CA PHE A 39 2.52 -2.54 -1.24
C PHE A 39 1.13 -2.52 -0.61
N GLY A 40 0.52 -3.68 -0.30
CA GLY A 40 -0.79 -3.70 0.37
C GLY A 40 -0.72 -3.13 1.78
N SER A 41 0.44 -3.25 2.44
CA SER A 41 0.73 -2.69 3.75
C SER A 41 1.36 -1.29 3.69
N ALA A 42 1.36 -0.63 2.53
CA ALA A 42 2.01 0.68 2.38
C ALA A 42 1.34 1.76 3.23
N THR A 43 2.16 2.55 3.93
CA THR A 43 1.72 3.65 4.79
C THR A 43 2.42 4.95 4.44
N LEU A 44 1.69 6.05 4.50
CA LEU A 44 2.25 7.40 4.48
C LEU A 44 2.24 7.98 5.89
N THR A 45 3.24 8.79 6.17
CA THR A 45 3.41 9.42 7.48
C THR A 45 3.87 10.85 7.26
N GLU A 46 3.24 11.77 7.97
CA GLU A 46 3.68 13.16 8.01
C GLU A 46 5.07 13.22 8.64
N LYS A 47 5.99 13.98 8.02
CA LYS A 47 7.40 14.04 8.41
C LYS A 47 7.61 14.36 9.90
N ASP A 48 6.78 15.24 10.44
CA ASP A 48 6.87 15.71 11.82
C ASP A 48 6.01 14.88 12.79
N ARG A 49 5.26 13.88 12.27
CA ARG A 49 4.38 13.00 13.06
C ARG A 49 4.66 11.53 12.75
N LEU A 50 5.91 11.12 12.94
CA LEU A 50 6.40 9.78 12.56
C LEU A 50 5.66 8.59 13.20
N MET A 51 4.94 8.83 14.31
CA MET A 51 4.14 7.82 14.98
C MET A 51 2.77 7.59 14.33
N VAL A 52 2.34 8.48 13.43
CA VAL A 52 1.05 8.38 12.74
C VAL A 52 1.27 7.78 11.36
N ARG A 53 0.67 6.61 11.12
CA ARG A 53 0.76 5.89 9.85
C ARG A 53 -0.61 5.83 9.20
N HIS A 54 -0.73 6.44 8.04
CA HIS A 54 -1.93 6.45 7.24
C HIS A 54 -1.83 5.35 6.17
N PRO A 55 -2.67 4.30 6.19
CA PRO A 55 -2.66 3.27 5.16
C PRO A 55 -3.03 3.90 3.81
N VAL A 56 -2.33 3.49 2.74
CA VAL A 56 -2.63 3.96 1.39
C VAL A 56 -3.78 3.16 0.78
N PHE A 57 -3.80 1.85 1.01
CA PHE A 57 -4.80 0.91 0.50
C PHE A 57 -5.68 0.37 1.61
N CYS A 58 -6.84 -0.14 1.23
CA CYS A 58 -7.72 -0.88 2.11
C CYS A 58 -7.10 -2.24 2.45
N ASP A 59 -6.47 -2.36 3.61
CA ASP A 59 -5.81 -3.60 4.06
C ASP A 59 -6.80 -4.69 4.54
N ARG A 60 -8.08 -4.57 4.18
CA ARG A 60 -9.09 -5.55 4.59
C ARG A 60 -8.84 -6.90 3.92
N GLN A 61 -8.75 -7.94 4.74
CA GLN A 61 -8.68 -9.32 4.26
C GLN A 61 -10.02 -9.74 3.63
N LEU A 62 -9.91 -10.36 2.46
CA LEU A 62 -11.02 -10.89 1.67
C LEU A 62 -10.91 -12.43 1.60
N PRO A 63 -12.02 -13.13 1.27
CA PRO A 63 -11.97 -14.57 1.03
C PRO A 63 -10.86 -14.95 0.05
N GLY A 64 -10.24 -16.12 0.25
CA GLY A 64 -9.11 -16.57 -0.59
C GLY A 64 -7.75 -15.96 -0.22
N ARG A 65 -7.61 -15.34 0.97
CA ARG A 65 -6.39 -14.67 1.44
C ARG A 65 -5.98 -13.46 0.58
N HIS A 66 -6.92 -12.88 -0.14
CA HIS A 66 -6.70 -11.65 -0.87
C HIS A 66 -6.85 -10.44 0.06
N ARG A 67 -6.28 -9.31 -0.35
CA ARG A 67 -6.56 -8.01 0.25
C ARG A 67 -7.29 -7.12 -0.71
N CYS A 68 -8.06 -6.19 -0.16
CA CYS A 68 -8.64 -5.14 -0.97
C CYS A 68 -7.52 -4.27 -1.58
N VAL A 69 -7.74 -3.83 -2.80
CA VAL A 69 -6.75 -3.09 -3.60
C VAL A 69 -7.12 -1.64 -3.83
N LEU A 70 -8.31 -1.28 -3.36
CA LEU A 70 -8.83 0.06 -3.40
C LEU A 70 -8.08 0.93 -2.38
N ARG A 71 -8.17 2.24 -2.55
CA ARG A 71 -7.62 3.20 -1.59
C ARG A 71 -8.23 2.98 -0.21
N ALA A 72 -7.46 3.29 0.83
CA ALA A 72 -8.02 3.39 2.16
C ALA A 72 -9.25 4.31 2.14
N GLU A 73 -10.26 3.99 2.93
CA GLU A 73 -11.51 4.77 3.02
C GLU A 73 -12.32 4.85 1.72
N HIS A 74 -12.11 3.93 0.77
CA HIS A 74 -12.95 3.86 -0.43
C HIS A 74 -14.44 3.66 -0.06
N ALA A 75 -15.31 4.26 -0.87
CA ALA A 75 -16.73 3.95 -0.84
C ALA A 75 -17.02 2.59 -1.50
N GLY A 76 -18.13 1.97 -1.14
CA GLY A 76 -18.58 0.71 -1.74
C GLY A 76 -17.87 -0.55 -1.20
N PRO A 77 -18.20 -1.73 -1.76
CA PRO A 77 -17.64 -3.00 -1.30
C PRO A 77 -16.16 -3.12 -1.61
N CYS A 78 -15.44 -3.86 -0.77
CA CYS A 78 -14.03 -4.16 -1.01
C CYS A 78 -13.86 -5.05 -2.25
N LEU A 79 -12.83 -4.78 -3.04
CA LEU A 79 -12.54 -5.51 -4.27
C LEU A 79 -11.16 -6.18 -4.16
N PRO A 80 -11.06 -7.51 -4.34
CA PRO A 80 -9.78 -8.14 -4.59
C PRO A 80 -9.35 -7.79 -6.03
N LEU A 81 -8.07 -7.48 -6.27
CA LEU A 81 -7.59 -7.51 -7.66
C LEU A 81 -7.79 -8.94 -8.18
N PRO A 82 -8.17 -9.13 -9.45
CA PRO A 82 -8.04 -10.42 -10.09
C PRO A 82 -6.54 -10.75 -10.11
N TRP A 83 -6.11 -11.76 -9.36
CA TRP A 83 -4.76 -12.27 -9.52
C TRP A 83 -4.73 -13.06 -10.83
N GLN A 84 -4.29 -12.39 -11.90
CA GLN A 84 -3.51 -12.88 -13.05
C GLN A 84 -3.50 -11.75 -14.08
N ARG A 85 -2.37 -11.05 -14.20
CA ARG A 85 -1.82 -10.90 -15.56
C ARG A 85 -1.17 -12.24 -15.87
N ALA A 86 -1.95 -13.14 -16.46
CA ALA A 86 -1.38 -14.13 -17.34
C ALA A 86 -0.85 -13.37 -18.57
N GLY A 87 0.45 -13.48 -18.84
CA GLY A 87 1.13 -12.82 -19.97
C GLY A 87 2.15 -11.79 -19.52
#